data_AF-A0A453C4Q0-F1
#
_entry.id   AF-A0A453C4Q0-F1
#
_cell.length_a   1.000
_cell.length_b   1.000
_cell.length_c   1.000
_cell.angle_alpha   90.00
_cell.angle_beta   90.00
_cell.angle_gamma   90.00
#
_symmetry.space_group_name_H-M   'P 1'
#
loop_
_entity.id
_entity.type
_entity.pdbx_description
1 polymer ?
#
loop_
_entity_poly.entity_id
_entity_poly.type
_entity_poly.pdbx_seq_one_letter_code
_entity_poly.pdbx_strand_id
1 'polypeptide(L)'
;DFKHKNLVKLTIYGFQPDDIFVRFIRCVMEHAVNMAEISLHDRKKVCLRCGVLDPEMKYPSRYPRNADERTHITEELGRSLPAMVRLWT
;
A
#
# COMPACT_ATOMS: atom_id res chain seq x y z
N ASP A 1 -24.76 -2.46 1.09
CA ASP A 1 -23.88 -1.75 0.15
C ASP A 1 -23.17 -0.64 0.93
N PHE A 2 -21.93 -0.88 1.37
CA PHE A 2 -21.14 0.10 2.13
C PHE A 2 -20.28 0.90 1.16
N LYS A 3 -20.38 2.23 1.20
CA LYS A 3 -19.62 3.12 0.32
C LYS A 3 -18.96 4.24 1.14
N HIS A 4 -17.64 4.26 1.13
CA HIS A 4 -16.84 5.27 1.82
C HIS A 4 -16.50 6.43 0.88
N LYS A 5 -17.25 7.54 0.97
CA LYS A 5 -17.10 8.68 0.05
C LYS A 5 -16.00 9.68 0.42
N ASN A 6 -15.46 9.61 1.64
CA ASN A 6 -14.53 10.61 2.16
C ASN A 6 -13.05 10.20 2.06
N LEU A 7 -12.77 8.95 1.69
CA LEU A 7 -11.40 8.42 1.62
C LEU A 7 -10.91 8.61 0.19
N VAL A 8 -10.15 9.67 -0.01
CA VAL A 8 -9.60 10.06 -1.33
C VAL A 8 -8.16 9.58 -1.50
N LYS A 9 -7.40 9.51 -0.41
CA LYS A 9 -6.00 9.08 -0.40
C LYS A 9 -5.71 8.14 0.75
N LEU A 10 -4.92 7.11 0.48
CA LEU A 10 -4.44 6.18 1.48
C LEU A 10 -2.91 6.04 1.38
N THR A 11 -2.23 6.11 2.52
CA THR A 11 -0.79 5.86 2.63
C THR A 11 -0.55 4.73 3.60
N ILE A 12 0.16 3.69 3.16
CA ILE A 12 0.55 2.53 3.98
C ILE A 12 2.08 2.48 4.04
N TYR A 13 2.62 2.39 5.25
CA TYR A 13 4.04 2.11 5.47
C TYR A 13 4.21 0.67 5.95
N GLY A 14 5.31 0.01 5.59
CA GLY A 14 5.51 -1.39 5.96
C GLY A 14 4.81 -2.36 5.01
N PHE A 15 4.48 -1.92 3.79
CA PHE A 15 3.76 -2.77 2.84
C PHE A 15 4.57 -4.02 2.51
N GLN A 16 3.92 -5.17 2.51
CA GLN A 16 4.46 -6.43 2.04
C GLN A 16 3.45 -7.01 1.04
N PRO A 17 3.89 -7.56 -0.11
CA PRO A 17 3.00 -8.16 -1.09
C PRO A 17 2.56 -9.56 -0.66
N ASP A 18 1.85 -9.65 0.46
CA ASP A 18 1.14 -10.86 0.89
C ASP A 18 -0.37 -10.76 0.58
N ASP A 19 -1.04 -11.91 0.60
CA ASP A 19 -2.48 -12.00 0.29
C ASP A 19 -3.33 -11.08 1.17
N ILE A 20 -2.92 -10.85 2.42
CA ILE A 20 -3.68 -10.03 3.37
C ILE A 20 -3.64 -8.56 2.93
N PHE A 21 -2.46 -8.03 2.61
CA PHE A 21 -2.33 -6.65 2.13
C PHE A 21 -2.99 -6.45 0.77
N VAL A 22 -2.77 -7.36 -0.19
CA VAL A 22 -3.37 -7.26 -1.53
C VAL A 22 -4.90 -7.28 -1.44
N ARG A 23 -5.48 -8.20 -0.66
CA ARG A 23 -6.93 -8.28 -0.44
C ARG A 23 -7.47 -7.06 0.27
N PHE A 24 -6.75 -6.53 1.26
CA PHE A 24 -7.13 -5.29 1.95
C PHE A 24 -7.19 -4.10 0.99
N ILE A 25 -6.16 -3.90 0.17
CA ILE A 25 -6.10 -2.79 -0.80
C ILE A 25 -7.25 -2.92 -1.81
N ARG A 26 -7.52 -4.12 -2.32
CA ARG A 26 -8.64 -4.35 -3.24
C ARG A 26 -9.99 -4.01 -2.60
N CYS A 27 -10.20 -4.43 -1.35
CA CYS A 27 -11.42 -4.09 -0.60
C CYS A 27 -11.57 -2.57 -0.42
N VAL A 28 -10.47 -1.88 -0.09
CA VAL A 28 -10.45 -0.42 0.02
C VAL A 28 -10.80 0.23 -1.32
N MET A 29 -10.19 -0.19 -2.42
CA MET A 29 -10.49 0.34 -3.76
C MET A 29 -11.97 0.15 -4.10
N GLU A 30 -12.54 -1.02 -3.79
CA GLU A 30 -13.93 -1.36 -4.07
C GLU A 30 -14.94 -0.50 -3.29
N HIS A 31 -14.67 -0.25 -2.01
CA HIS A 31 -15.63 0.42 -1.13
C HIS A 31 -15.39 1.93 -1.03
N ALA A 32 -14.16 2.41 -1.22
CA ALA A 32 -13.82 3.82 -1.22
C ALA A 32 -14.00 4.43 -2.62
N VAL A 33 -15.26 4.69 -2.98
CA VAL A 33 -15.66 5.11 -4.33
C VAL A 33 -14.99 6.39 -4.86
N ASN A 34 -14.44 7.22 -3.98
CA ASN A 34 -13.72 8.46 -4.33
C ASN A 34 -12.19 8.32 -4.17
N MET A 35 -11.68 7.10 -4.02
CA MET A 35 -10.24 6.84 -3.90
C MET A 35 -9.53 7.26 -5.18
N ALA A 36 -8.61 8.21 -5.06
CA ALA A 36 -7.78 8.70 -6.16
C ALA A 36 -6.37 8.12 -6.12
N GLU A 37 -5.83 7.88 -4.91
CA GLU A 37 -4.42 7.53 -4.75
C GLU A 37 -4.18 6.58 -3.57
N ILE A 38 -3.43 5.51 -3.83
CA ILE A 38 -2.90 4.61 -2.81
C ILE A 38 -1.38 4.63 -2.91
N SER A 39 -0.72 5.10 -1.85
CA SER A 39 0.74 5.12 -1.73
C SER A 39 1.20 4.03 -0.78
N LEU A 40 1.93 3.04 -1.30
CA LEU A 40 2.50 1.95 -0.53
C LEU A 40 4.00 2.21 -0.38
N HIS A 41 4.50 2.16 0.84
CA HIS A 41 5.89 2.41 1.17
C HIS A 41 6.52 1.18 1.80
N ASP A 42 7.79 0.91 1.46
CA ASP A 42 8.59 -0.17 2.05
C ASP A 42 8.60 -0.06 3.57
N ARG A 43 9.19 1.01 4.10
CA ARG A 43 9.30 1.24 5.54
C ARG A 43 8.97 2.68 5.87
N LYS A 44 8.46 2.91 7.07
CA LYS A 44 8.34 4.28 7.59
C LYS A 44 9.76 4.77 7.87
N LYS A 45 10.19 5.84 7.20
CA LYS A 45 11.38 6.58 7.66
C LYS A 45 11.13 7.01 9.10
N VAL A 46 12.15 6.90 9.94
CA VAL A 46 12.09 7.17 11.39
C VAL A 46 11.16 8.35 11.65
N CYS A 47 10.08 8.11 12.41
CA CYS A 47 9.20 9.19 12.79
C CYS A 47 10.01 10.16 13.67
N LEU A 48 10.39 11.32 13.14
CA LEU A 48 11.22 12.31 13.83
C LEU A 48 10.64 12.70 15.21
N ARG A 49 9.32 12.65 15.35
CA ARG A 49 8.62 12.92 16.63
C ARG A 49 8.55 11.71 17.55
N CYS A 50 8.54 10.51 16.99
CA CYS A 50 8.34 9.28 17.76
C CYS A 50 9.67 8.75 18.28
N GLY A 51 10.83 9.10 17.68
CA GLY A 51 12.17 8.69 18.11
C GLY A 51 12.47 7.18 18.02
N VAL A 52 11.42 6.37 17.91
CA VAL A 52 11.47 4.93 17.77
C VAL A 52 11.72 4.63 16.29
N LEU A 53 12.96 4.24 15.98
CA LEU A 53 13.21 3.27 14.93
C LEU A 53 12.25 2.11 15.17
N ASP A 54 11.49 1.68 14.16
CA ASP A 54 10.80 0.39 14.24
C ASP A 54 11.87 -0.63 14.67
N PRO A 55 11.85 -1.09 15.94
CA PRO A 55 13.04 -1.57 16.61
C PRO A 55 13.36 -2.93 16.01
N GLU A 56 14.24 -2.91 15.02
CA GLU A 56 14.65 -4.08 14.26
C GLU A 56 13.46 -4.93 13.83
N MET A 57 12.83 -4.56 12.71
CA MET A 57 12.02 -5.51 11.97
C MET A 57 12.96 -6.65 11.54
N LYS A 58 13.05 -7.70 12.35
CA LYS A 58 13.99 -8.84 12.25
C LYS A 58 13.95 -9.57 10.91
N TYR A 59 12.94 -9.29 10.10
CA TYR A 59 12.72 -9.92 8.82
C TYR A 59 13.07 -8.98 7.65
N PRO A 60 13.72 -9.52 6.61
CA PRO A 60 13.97 -8.77 5.39
C PRO A 60 12.63 -8.35 4.78
N SER A 61 12.56 -7.09 4.34
CA SER A 61 11.38 -6.61 3.64
C SER A 61 11.25 -7.31 2.30
N ARG A 62 10.06 -7.85 2.04
CA ARG A 62 9.60 -8.39 0.75
C ARG A 62 9.00 -7.31 -0.15
N TYR A 63 9.19 -6.04 0.21
CA TYR A 63 8.75 -4.94 -0.63
C TYR A 63 9.41 -5.03 -2.02
N PRO A 64 8.65 -4.79 -3.10
CA PRO A 64 9.16 -4.91 -4.46
C PRO A 64 10.37 -4.01 -4.74
N ARG A 65 11.50 -4.62 -5.10
CA ARG A 65 12.81 -3.99 -5.32
C ARG A 65 13.05 -3.64 -6.79
N ASN A 66 12.50 -4.41 -7.72
CA ASN A 66 12.72 -4.24 -9.17
C ASN A 66 11.41 -3.90 -9.92
N ALA A 67 11.53 -3.51 -11.19
CA ALA A 67 10.40 -3.08 -12.00
C ALA A 67 9.37 -4.21 -12.26
N ASP A 68 9.84 -5.45 -12.41
CA ASP A 68 8.99 -6.60 -12.69
C ASP A 68 8.09 -6.93 -11.49
N GLU A 69 8.66 -6.96 -10.27
CA GLU A 69 7.90 -7.15 -9.02
C GLU A 69 6.87 -6.03 -8.83
N ARG A 70 7.24 -4.77 -9.13
CA ARG A 70 6.32 -3.62 -9.05
C ARG A 70 5.18 -3.73 -10.05
N THR A 71 5.48 -4.18 -11.25
CA THR A 71 4.50 -4.39 -12.32
C THR A 71 3.52 -5.49 -11.92
N HIS A 72 4.02 -6.62 -11.43
CA HIS A 72 3.20 -7.74 -10.97
C HIS A 72 2.18 -7.32 -9.89
N ILE A 73 2.64 -6.63 -8.85
CA ILE A 73 1.76 -6.14 -7.77
C ILE A 73 0.74 -5.12 -8.30
N THR A 74 1.18 -4.23 -9.19
CA THR A 74 0.28 -3.23 -9.78
C THR A 74 -0.78 -3.90 -10.66
N GLU A 75 -0.45 -4.97 -11.37
CA GLU A 75 -1.41 -5.76 -12.15
C GLU A 75 -2.39 -6.52 -11.25
N GLU A 76 -1.91 -7.12 -10.15
CA GLU A 76 -2.77 -7.80 -9.17
C GLU A 76 -3.79 -6.83 -8.54
N LEU A 77 -3.38 -5.59 -8.27
CA LEU A 77 -4.24 -4.55 -7.71
C LEU A 77 -5.10 -3.84 -8.77
N GLY A 78 -4.55 -3.65 -9.98
CA GLY A 78 -5.08 -2.81 -11.04
C GLY A 78 -6.11 -3.48 -11.94
N ARG A 79 -6.36 -4.78 -11.80
CA ARG A 79 -7.35 -5.51 -12.60
C ARG A 79 -8.82 -5.07 -12.39
N SER A 80 -9.11 -4.07 -11.56
CA SER A 80 -10.50 -3.72 -11.25
C SER A 80 -10.93 -2.24 -11.17
N LEU A 81 -10.10 -1.21 -10.88
CA LEU A 81 -10.67 0.09 -10.44
C LEU A 81 -9.78 1.34 -10.72
N PRO A 82 -10.34 2.58 -10.72
CA PRO A 82 -9.72 3.81 -11.24
C PRO A 82 -8.63 4.46 -10.35
N ALA A 83 -8.31 3.90 -9.19
CA ALA A 83 -7.35 4.50 -8.27
C ALA A 83 -5.89 4.27 -8.73
N MET A 84 -5.07 5.31 -8.66
CA MET A 84 -3.64 5.21 -8.98
C MET A 84 -2.87 4.61 -7.79
N VAL A 85 -2.18 3.49 -8.02
CA VAL A 85 -1.29 2.87 -7.02
C VAL A 85 0.15 3.34 -7.26
N ARG A 86 0.80 3.84 -6.20
CA ARG A 86 2.20 4.25 -6.22
C ARG A 86 3.00 3.44 -5.22
N LEU A 87 4.15 2.94 -5.67
CA LEU A 87 5.11 2.19 -4.88
C LEU A 87 6.33 3.10 -4.57
N TRP A 88 6.55 3.39 -3.29
CA TRP A 88 7.64 4.23 -2.80
C TRP A 88 8.65 3.42 -1.96
N THR A 89 9.95 3.70 -2.15
CA THR A 89 11.04 3.18 -1.32
C THR A 89 11.46 4.15 -0.23
#